data_AF-A0AAP7FSA9-F1
#
_entry.id   AF-A0AAP7FSA9-F1
#
_cell.length_a   1.000
_cell.length_b   1.000
_cell.length_c   1.000
_cell.angle_alpha   90.00
_cell.angle_beta   90.00
_cell.angle_gamma   90.00
#
_symmetry.space_group_name_H-M   'P 1'
#
loop_
_entity.id
_entity.type
_entity.pdbx_description
1 polymer ?
#
loop_
_entity_poly.entity_id
_entity_poly.type
_entity_poly.pdbx_seq_one_letter_code
_entity_poly.pdbx_strand_id
1 'polypeptide(L)'
;MAAEVVNAVASSTVYADVTFFLSITAALVSLATLTVGYTQMKIASAKVRLDLYSKRFNVYLSALRYHQAVWGKEEFETSESEFVKCYRESKFLFDHKDGIYDTLTKIKNCGGVIRTNNEIQEGNSIINKGSAIAFDDLCDSKRQEMTQELIKLEDQLAKYIDFKVVRGWTAF
;
A
#
# COMPACT_ATOMS: atom_id res chain seq x y z
N MET A 1 22.62 -27.67 -69.36
CA MET A 1 21.15 -27.82 -69.36
C MET A 1 20.65 -28.83 -68.32
N ALA A 2 20.75 -30.16 -68.47
CA ALA A 2 20.17 -31.09 -67.48
C ALA A 2 20.76 -30.96 -66.05
N ALA A 3 22.09 -30.81 -65.93
CA ALA A 3 22.76 -30.65 -64.63
C ALA A 3 22.41 -29.33 -63.90
N GLU A 4 22.17 -28.25 -64.65
CA GLU A 4 21.77 -26.95 -64.08
C GLU A 4 20.34 -26.97 -63.56
N VAL A 5 19.44 -27.66 -64.28
CA VAL A 5 18.04 -27.83 -63.85
C VAL A 5 17.97 -28.68 -62.58
N VAL A 6 18.75 -29.77 -62.50
CA VAL A 6 18.82 -30.61 -61.30
C VAL A 6 19.38 -29.84 -60.10
N ASN A 7 20.43 -29.03 -60.29
CA ASN A 7 21.01 -28.24 -59.22
C ASN A 7 20.07 -27.11 -58.73
N ALA A 8 19.33 -26.47 -59.64
CA ALA A 8 18.32 -25.46 -59.29
C ALA A 8 17.14 -26.07 -58.51
N VAL A 9 16.66 -27.25 -58.92
CA VAL A 9 15.59 -27.97 -58.22
C VAL A 9 16.05 -28.43 -56.83
N ALA A 10 17.24 -29.05 -56.72
CA ALA A 10 17.80 -29.49 -55.43
C ALA A 10 18.02 -28.32 -54.46
N SER A 11 18.49 -27.17 -54.97
CA SER A 11 18.64 -25.96 -54.18
C SER A 11 17.29 -25.46 -53.67
N SER A 12 16.26 -25.40 -54.54
CA SER A 12 14.91 -24.94 -54.16
C SER A 12 14.24 -25.81 -53.10
N THR A 13 14.44 -27.13 -53.14
CA THR A 13 13.91 -28.05 -52.11
C THR A 13 14.61 -27.88 -50.77
N VAL A 14 15.94 -27.69 -50.77
CA VAL A 14 16.70 -27.42 -49.53
C VAL A 14 16.29 -26.10 -48.90
N TYR A 15 16.07 -25.04 -49.70
CA TYR A 15 15.57 -23.76 -49.19
C TYR A 15 14.15 -23.87 -48.59
N ALA A 16 13.28 -24.69 -49.19
CA ALA A 16 11.93 -24.91 -48.67
C ALA A 16 11.94 -25.62 -47.31
N ASP A 17 12.76 -26.67 -47.16
CA ASP A 17 12.90 -27.40 -45.90
C ASP A 17 13.46 -26.51 -44.79
N VAL A 18 14.51 -25.74 -45.09
CA VAL A 18 15.10 -24.79 -44.13
C VAL A 18 14.08 -23.72 -43.70
N THR A 19 13.30 -23.19 -44.64
CA THR A 19 12.26 -22.19 -44.33
C THR A 19 11.14 -22.79 -43.47
N PHE A 20 10.77 -24.05 -43.69
CA PHE A 20 9.77 -24.76 -42.90
C PHE A 20 10.24 -24.98 -41.46
N PHE A 21 11.47 -25.46 -41.25
CA PHE A 21 12.05 -25.63 -39.91
C PHE A 21 12.21 -24.30 -39.18
N LEU A 22 12.62 -23.24 -39.89
CA LEU A 22 12.73 -21.91 -39.32
C LEU A 22 11.36 -21.38 -38.87
N SER A 23 10.31 -21.60 -39.67
CA SER A 23 8.95 -21.17 -39.36
C SER A 23 8.37 -21.89 -38.14
N ILE A 24 8.60 -23.21 -38.02
CA ILE A 24 8.21 -23.98 -36.82
C ILE A 24 8.95 -23.48 -35.60
N THR A 25 10.26 -23.29 -35.71
CA THR A 25 11.09 -22.80 -34.61
C THR A 25 10.65 -21.41 -34.17
N ALA A 26 10.39 -20.50 -35.12
CA ALA A 26 9.87 -19.17 -34.83
C ALA A 26 8.49 -19.22 -34.14
N ALA A 27 7.61 -20.12 -34.57
CA ALA A 27 6.30 -20.31 -33.93
C ALA A 27 6.43 -20.82 -32.49
N LEU A 28 7.31 -21.80 -32.24
CA LEU A 28 7.57 -22.31 -30.88
C LEU A 28 8.20 -21.25 -29.97
N VAL A 29 9.17 -20.49 -30.48
CA VAL A 29 9.80 -19.39 -29.74
C VAL A 29 8.77 -18.28 -29.45
N SER A 30 7.89 -17.96 -30.40
CA SER A 30 6.82 -16.99 -30.20
C SER A 30 5.85 -17.44 -29.10
N LEU A 31 5.41 -18.71 -29.12
CA LEU A 31 4.53 -19.27 -28.10
C LEU A 31 5.17 -19.30 -26.71
N ALA A 32 6.45 -19.67 -26.64
CA ALA A 32 7.22 -19.63 -25.40
C ALA A 32 7.34 -18.19 -24.87
N THR A 33 7.61 -17.23 -25.74
CA THR A 33 7.73 -15.81 -25.39
C THR A 33 6.39 -15.24 -24.89
N LEU A 34 5.28 -15.61 -25.52
CA LEU A 34 3.93 -15.23 -25.08
C LEU A 34 3.64 -15.78 -23.68
N THR A 35 3.97 -17.04 -23.43
CA THR A 35 3.78 -17.69 -22.12
C THR A 35 4.59 -17.01 -21.02
N VAL A 36 5.86 -16.69 -21.31
CA VAL A 36 6.74 -15.95 -20.38
C VAL A 36 6.19 -14.55 -20.14
N GLY A 37 5.79 -13.82 -21.18
CA GLY A 37 5.20 -12.49 -21.08
C GLY A 37 3.91 -12.47 -20.25
N TYR A 38 3.03 -13.45 -20.47
CA TYR A 38 1.81 -13.62 -19.68
C TYR A 38 2.10 -13.87 -18.19
N THR A 39 3.10 -14.72 -17.92
CA THR A 39 3.54 -15.01 -16.55
C THR A 39 4.15 -13.77 -15.89
N GLN A 40 4.98 -13.00 -16.61
CA GLN A 40 5.53 -11.74 -16.14
C GLN A 40 4.44 -10.71 -15.84
N MET A 41 3.41 -10.61 -16.69
CA MET A 41 2.27 -9.73 -16.44
C MET A 41 1.50 -10.13 -15.18
N LYS A 42 1.29 -11.42 -14.95
CA LYS A 42 0.69 -11.93 -13.70
C LYS A 42 1.52 -11.59 -12.46
N ILE A 43 2.84 -11.80 -12.52
CA ILE A 43 3.75 -11.47 -11.42
C ILE A 43 3.75 -9.96 -11.16
N ALA A 44 3.81 -9.14 -12.20
CA ALA A 44 3.76 -7.69 -12.08
C ALA A 44 2.44 -7.21 -11.46
N SER A 45 1.31 -7.78 -11.87
CA SER A 45 -0.01 -7.48 -11.29
C SER A 45 -0.09 -7.86 -9.81
N ALA A 46 0.41 -9.06 -9.46
CA ALA A 46 0.49 -9.50 -8.06
C ALA A 46 1.38 -8.57 -7.22
N LYS A 47 2.50 -8.11 -7.77
CA LYS A 47 3.42 -7.16 -7.12
C LYS A 47 2.77 -5.81 -6.87
N VAL A 48 2.05 -5.26 -7.87
CA VAL A 48 1.30 -3.99 -7.70
C VAL A 48 0.24 -4.12 -6.62
N ARG A 49 -0.47 -5.25 -6.56
CA ARG A 49 -1.47 -5.49 -5.51
C ARG A 49 -0.83 -5.58 -4.11
N LEU A 50 0.32 -6.25 -4.00
CA LEU A 50 1.06 -6.34 -2.74
C LEU A 50 1.62 -4.98 -2.32
N ASP A 51 2.07 -4.15 -3.26
CA ASP A 51 2.51 -2.78 -2.98
C ASP A 51 1.36 -1.91 -2.48
N LEU A 52 0.21 -1.95 -3.15
CA LEU A 52 -1.00 -1.24 -2.73
C LEU A 52 -1.46 -1.69 -1.34
N TYR A 53 -1.40 -2.99 -1.08
CA TYR A 53 -1.69 -3.57 0.23
C TYR A 53 -0.74 -3.02 1.30
N SER A 54 0.57 -3.08 1.05
CA SER A 54 1.61 -2.59 1.96
C SER A 54 1.39 -1.11 2.30
N LYS A 55 1.07 -0.28 1.30
CA LYS A 55 0.75 1.13 1.50
C LYS A 55 -0.49 1.34 2.38
N ARG A 56 -1.56 0.58 2.15
CA ARG A 56 -2.79 0.66 2.97
C ARG A 56 -2.55 0.22 4.41
N PHE A 57 -1.78 -0.84 4.62
CA PHE A 57 -1.38 -1.30 5.93
C PHE A 57 -0.46 -0.29 6.64
N ASN A 58 0.41 0.39 5.90
CA ASN A 58 1.28 1.42 6.47
C ASN A 58 0.48 2.59 7.07
N VAL A 59 -0.66 2.96 6.49
CA VAL A 59 -1.55 3.99 7.06
C VAL A 59 -2.05 3.58 8.44
N TYR A 60 -2.44 2.31 8.63
CA TYR A 60 -2.81 1.79 9.94
C TYR A 60 -1.64 1.83 10.92
N LEU A 61 -0.47 1.35 10.49
CA LEU A 61 0.72 1.29 11.33
C LEU A 61 1.12 2.69 11.83
N SER A 62 1.09 3.71 10.95
CA SER A 62 1.38 5.09 11.33
C SER A 62 0.32 5.68 12.28
N ALA A 63 -0.96 5.34 12.12
CA ALA A 63 -2.01 5.77 13.06
C ALA A 63 -1.82 5.14 14.45
N LEU A 64 -1.44 3.86 14.50
CA LEU A 64 -1.14 3.15 15.75
C LEU A 64 0.12 3.72 16.43
N ARG A 65 1.20 3.98 15.68
CA ARG A 65 2.40 4.64 16.21
C ARG A 65 2.11 6.01 16.78
N TYR A 66 1.30 6.80 16.08
CA TYR A 66 0.86 8.10 16.58
C TYR A 66 0.06 7.98 17.89
N HIS A 67 -0.82 6.98 18.01
CA HIS A 67 -1.50 6.66 19.28
C HIS A 67 -0.52 6.26 20.37
N GLN A 68 0.46 5.41 20.09
CA GLN A 68 1.48 5.01 21.07
C GLN A 68 2.35 6.19 21.53
N ALA A 69 2.67 7.11 20.61
CA ALA A 69 3.42 8.31 20.91
C ALA A 69 2.64 9.28 21.83
N VAL A 70 1.32 9.39 21.65
CA VAL A 70 0.43 10.14 22.57
C VAL A 70 0.48 9.60 24.01
N TRP A 71 0.75 8.30 24.18
CA TRP A 71 0.93 7.64 25.47
C TRP A 71 2.39 7.64 25.97
N GLY A 72 3.30 8.33 25.29
CA GLY A 72 4.71 8.45 25.67
C GLY A 72 5.54 7.18 25.44
N LYS A 73 5.07 6.25 24.61
CA LYS A 73 5.80 5.01 24.28
C LYS A 73 6.77 5.18 23.10
N GLU A 74 6.56 6.19 22.28
CA GLU A 74 7.37 6.51 21.11
C GLU A 74 7.62 8.03 21.03
N GLU A 75 8.59 8.43 20.19
CA GLU A 75 8.94 9.82 19.95
C GLU A 75 7.82 10.54 19.16
N PHE A 76 7.24 11.57 19.78
CA PHE A 76 6.03 12.21 19.27
C PHE A 76 6.21 12.94 17.93
N GLU A 77 7.30 13.70 17.78
CA GLU A 77 7.53 14.49 16.57
C GLU A 77 7.74 13.61 15.32
N THR A 78 8.52 12.55 15.46
CA THR A 78 8.75 11.60 14.36
C THR A 78 7.45 10.90 13.98
N SER A 79 6.72 10.36 14.94
CA SER A 79 5.46 9.65 14.69
C SER A 79 4.37 10.58 14.15
N GLU A 80 4.32 11.85 14.55
CA GLU A 80 3.39 12.85 14.00
C GLU A 80 3.71 13.16 12.53
N SER A 81 4.98 13.34 12.18
CA SER A 81 5.39 13.65 10.80
C SER A 81 5.06 12.51 9.84
N GLU A 82 5.32 11.27 10.25
CA GLU A 82 4.97 10.06 9.49
C GLU A 82 3.45 9.91 9.36
N PHE A 83 2.72 10.17 10.44
CA PHE A 83 1.27 10.11 10.45
C PHE A 83 0.63 11.16 9.53
N VAL A 84 1.09 12.42 9.54
CA VAL A 84 0.55 13.47 8.66
C VAL A 84 0.76 13.13 7.19
N LYS A 85 1.91 12.53 6.85
CA LYS A 85 2.18 12.05 5.50
C LYS A 85 1.21 10.94 5.11
N CYS A 86 1.09 9.89 5.92
CA CYS A 86 0.20 8.76 5.66
C CYS A 86 -1.28 9.17 5.64
N TYR A 87 -1.67 10.13 6.47
CA TYR A 87 -2.99 10.76 6.46
C TYR A 87 -3.30 11.42 5.11
N ARG A 88 -2.36 12.18 4.53
CA ARG A 88 -2.56 12.76 3.20
C ARG A 88 -2.62 11.70 2.10
N GLU A 89 -1.78 10.67 2.21
CA GLU A 89 -1.78 9.55 1.26
C GLU A 89 -3.08 8.74 1.33
N SER A 90 -3.71 8.64 2.50
CA SER A 90 -4.97 7.92 2.70
C SER A 90 -6.11 8.42 1.79
N LYS A 91 -6.11 9.71 1.44
CA LYS A 91 -7.09 10.32 0.52
C LYS A 91 -7.07 9.68 -0.89
N PHE A 92 -5.92 9.12 -1.29
CA PHE A 92 -5.75 8.48 -2.59
C PHE A 92 -5.81 6.95 -2.52
N LEU A 93 -5.61 6.37 -1.33
CA LEU A 93 -5.52 4.92 -1.14
C LEU A 93 -6.89 4.27 -0.86
N PHE A 94 -7.86 5.04 -0.37
CA PHE A 94 -9.15 4.57 0.08
C PHE A 94 -10.30 5.33 -0.59
N ASP A 95 -11.45 4.67 -0.73
CA ASP A 95 -12.65 5.31 -1.22
C ASP A 95 -13.22 6.27 -0.17
N HIS A 96 -13.67 7.45 -0.60
CA HIS A 96 -14.25 8.47 0.28
C HIS A 96 -15.47 7.95 1.07
N LYS A 97 -16.19 6.96 0.53
CA LYS A 97 -17.39 6.38 1.16
C LYS A 97 -17.07 5.60 2.44
N ASP A 98 -15.85 5.09 2.57
CA ASP A 98 -15.47 4.30 3.75
C ASP A 98 -15.15 5.19 4.96
N GLY A 99 -15.06 6.52 4.79
CA GLY A 99 -14.89 7.47 5.89
C GLY A 99 -13.55 7.36 6.64
N ILE A 100 -12.56 6.64 6.09
CA ILE A 100 -11.24 6.43 6.70
C ILE A 100 -10.51 7.76 6.89
N TYR A 101 -10.58 8.64 5.90
CA TYR A 101 -9.97 9.97 5.95
C TYR A 101 -10.55 10.82 7.08
N ASP A 102 -11.87 10.74 7.29
CA ASP A 102 -12.56 11.49 8.35
C ASP A 102 -12.18 10.96 9.74
N THR A 103 -12.12 9.64 9.90
CA THR A 103 -11.65 8.99 11.13
C THR A 103 -10.20 9.40 11.45
N LEU A 104 -9.29 9.36 10.47
CA LEU A 104 -7.91 9.82 10.64
C LEU A 104 -7.81 11.32 10.97
N THR A 105 -8.71 12.15 10.42
CA THR A 105 -8.79 13.58 10.74
C THR A 105 -9.13 13.78 12.22
N LYS A 106 -10.05 12.99 12.77
CA LYS A 106 -10.40 13.05 14.19
C LYS A 106 -9.25 12.61 15.08
N ILE A 107 -8.55 11.54 14.71
CA ILE A 107 -7.35 11.06 15.41
C ILE A 107 -6.28 12.16 15.44
N LYS A 108 -6.03 12.82 14.31
CA LYS A 108 -5.12 13.97 14.21
C LYS A 108 -5.53 15.10 15.15
N ASN A 109 -6.81 15.46 15.17
CA ASN A 109 -7.31 16.56 15.99
C ASN A 109 -7.18 16.23 17.49
N CYS A 110 -7.42 14.97 17.89
CA CYS A 110 -7.22 14.52 19.27
C CYS A 110 -5.76 14.64 19.70
N GLY A 111 -4.83 14.14 18.88
CA GLY A 111 -3.40 14.23 19.20
C GLY A 111 -2.86 15.67 19.19
N GLY A 112 -3.41 16.56 18.34
CA GLY A 112 -3.08 17.99 18.35
C GLY A 112 -3.45 18.68 19.66
N VAL A 113 -4.60 18.36 20.25
CA VAL A 113 -5.00 18.90 21.57
C VAL A 113 -4.05 18.45 22.67
N ILE A 114 -3.63 17.18 22.64
CA ILE A 114 -2.70 16.62 23.62
C ILE A 114 -1.31 17.24 23.49
N ARG A 115 -0.83 17.45 22.24
CA ARG A 115 0.42 18.15 21.97
C ARG A 115 0.41 19.58 22.54
N THR A 116 -0.64 20.35 22.25
CA THR A 116 -0.78 21.71 22.79
C THR A 116 -0.78 21.71 24.31
N ASN A 117 -1.39 20.72 24.96
CA ASN A 117 -1.32 20.60 26.42
C ASN A 117 0.11 20.34 26.92
N ASN A 118 0.84 19.40 26.30
CA ASN A 118 2.22 19.10 26.67
C ASN A 118 3.13 20.33 26.52
N GLU A 119 3.01 21.08 25.41
CA GLU A 119 3.76 22.32 25.17
C GLU A 119 3.41 23.41 26.22
N ILE A 120 2.14 23.51 26.63
CA ILE A 120 1.71 24.42 27.69
C ILE A 120 2.29 24.00 29.04
N GLN A 121 2.33 22.71 29.36
CA GLN A 121 2.88 22.19 30.62
C GLN A 121 4.40 22.42 30.70
N GLU A 122 5.14 22.20 29.61
CA GLU A 122 6.58 22.48 29.54
C GLU A 122 6.89 23.97 29.67
N GLY A 123 6.04 24.85 29.12
CA GLY A 123 6.20 26.30 29.18
C GLY A 123 5.73 26.99 30.48
N ASN A 124 4.78 26.41 31.23
CA ASN A 124 4.12 27.05 32.40
C ASN A 124 4.49 26.45 33.76
N SER A 125 5.71 25.96 33.93
CA SER A 125 6.20 25.29 35.16
C SER A 125 6.11 26.08 36.48
N ILE A 126 5.50 27.29 36.53
CA ILE A 126 5.49 28.14 37.73
C ILE A 126 4.10 28.51 38.31
N ILE A 127 2.95 28.57 37.58
CA ILE A 127 1.81 29.38 38.11
C ILE A 127 0.44 28.73 38.34
N ASN A 128 0.03 27.57 37.77
CA ASN A 128 -1.39 27.21 37.90
C ASN A 128 -1.74 25.71 38.00
N LYS A 129 -1.79 25.18 39.24
CA LYS A 129 -2.25 23.81 39.55
C LYS A 129 -3.74 23.58 39.25
N GLY A 130 -4.57 24.62 39.32
CA GLY A 130 -6.01 24.50 39.08
C GLY A 130 -6.37 24.26 37.62
N SER A 131 -5.64 24.87 36.68
CA SER A 131 -5.82 24.59 35.25
C SER A 131 -5.23 23.24 34.85
N ALA A 132 -4.10 22.83 35.44
CA ALA A 132 -3.45 21.56 35.13
C ALA A 132 -4.38 20.35 35.31
N ILE A 133 -5.18 20.31 36.39
CA ILE A 133 -6.12 19.20 36.67
C ILE A 133 -7.24 19.13 35.61
N ALA A 134 -7.82 20.26 35.23
CA ALA A 134 -8.87 20.30 34.21
C ALA A 134 -8.36 19.94 32.80
N PHE A 135 -7.08 20.21 32.51
CA PHE A 135 -6.44 19.84 31.25
C PHE A 135 -5.99 18.38 31.20
N ASP A 136 -5.60 17.78 32.33
CA ASP A 136 -5.31 16.36 32.43
C ASP A 136 -6.57 15.52 32.17
N ASP A 137 -7.71 15.88 32.78
CA ASP A 137 -9.01 15.23 32.52
C ASP A 137 -9.41 15.34 31.04
N LEU A 138 -9.15 16.51 30.42
CA LEU A 138 -9.40 16.71 28.98
C LEU A 138 -8.49 15.83 28.12
N CYS A 139 -7.21 15.71 28.46
CA CYS A 139 -6.26 14.87 27.73
C CYS A 139 -6.63 13.39 27.84
N ASP A 140 -7.05 12.92 29.01
CA ASP A 140 -7.49 11.55 29.19
C ASP A 140 -8.79 11.27 28.40
N SER A 141 -9.73 12.22 28.38
CA SER A 141 -10.90 12.14 27.50
C SER A 141 -10.52 12.07 26.02
N LYS A 142 -9.55 12.88 25.57
CA LYS A 142 -9.06 12.86 24.18
C LYS A 142 -8.27 11.61 23.83
N ARG A 143 -7.53 11.02 24.77
CA ARG A 143 -6.90 9.70 24.59
C ARG A 143 -7.94 8.61 24.41
N GLN A 144 -9.02 8.64 25.19
CA GLN A 144 -10.13 7.70 25.03
C GLN A 144 -10.85 7.88 23.68
N GLU A 145 -11.12 9.12 23.28
CA GLU A 145 -11.72 9.44 21.97
C GLU A 145 -10.83 8.92 20.82
N MET A 146 -9.51 9.14 20.92
CA MET A 146 -8.55 8.63 19.95
C MET A 146 -8.53 7.10 19.89
N THR A 147 -8.63 6.40 21.03
CA THR A 147 -8.75 4.93 21.06
C THR A 147 -10.02 4.45 20.37
N GLN A 148 -11.16 5.12 20.59
CA GLN A 148 -12.43 4.74 19.95
C GLN A 148 -12.37 4.94 18.43
N GLU A 149 -11.80 6.06 17.97
CA GLU A 149 -11.61 6.31 16.54
C GLU A 149 -10.58 5.35 15.93
N LEU A 150 -9.57 4.88 16.69
CA LEU A 150 -8.64 3.85 16.25
C LEU A 150 -9.34 2.49 16.05
N ILE A 151 -10.20 2.08 16.99
CA ILE A 151 -11.00 0.84 16.85
C ILE A 151 -11.93 0.94 15.63
N LYS A 152 -12.54 2.10 15.42
CA LYS A 152 -13.36 2.35 14.22
C LYS A 152 -12.53 2.28 12.93
N LEU A 153 -11.31 2.81 12.96
CA LEU A 153 -10.38 2.73 11.84
C LEU A 153 -10.03 1.27 11.50
N GLU A 154 -9.81 0.43 12.52
CA GLU A 154 -9.55 -1.01 12.33
C GLU A 154 -10.70 -1.71 11.59
N ASP A 155 -11.94 -1.45 11.98
CA ASP A 155 -13.13 -2.00 11.32
C ASP A 155 -13.27 -1.52 9.87
N GLN A 156 -13.06 -0.22 9.63
CA GLN A 156 -13.07 0.36 8.28
C GLN A 156 -11.96 -0.21 7.39
N LEU A 157 -10.79 -0.47 7.96
CA LEU A 157 -9.64 -1.02 7.25
C LEU A 157 -9.71 -2.54 7.07
N ALA A 158 -10.51 -3.26 7.85
CA ALA A 158 -10.69 -4.71 7.71
C ALA A 158 -11.08 -5.11 6.27
N LYS A 159 -11.95 -4.32 5.62
CA LYS A 159 -12.34 -4.48 4.21
C LYS A 159 -11.15 -4.47 3.24
N TYR A 160 -10.07 -3.77 3.60
CA TYR A 160 -8.90 -3.53 2.75
C TYR A 160 -7.69 -4.40 3.12
N ILE A 161 -7.67 -4.92 4.34
CA ILE A 161 -6.50 -5.57 4.97
C ILE A 161 -6.76 -7.07 5.23
N ASP A 162 -7.95 -7.61 4.94
CA ASP A 162 -8.27 -9.02 5.22
C ASP A 162 -7.41 -10.01 4.41
N PHE A 163 -6.46 -10.65 5.12
CA PHE A 163 -5.60 -11.72 4.62
C PHE A 163 -6.34 -13.05 4.42
N LYS A 164 -7.58 -13.21 4.91
CA LYS A 164 -8.32 -14.47 4.74
C LYS A 164 -8.73 -14.74 3.29
N VAL A 165 -8.73 -13.70 2.43
CA VAL A 165 -9.10 -13.82 1.02
C VAL A 165 -7.96 -13.35 0.11
N VAL A 166 -6.83 -14.07 0.12
CA VAL A 166 -5.82 -13.96 -0.95
C VAL A 166 -6.35 -14.64 -2.21
N ARG A 167 -7.33 -14.03 -2.87
CA ARG A 167 -7.74 -14.45 -4.22
C ARG A 167 -6.80 -13.82 -5.22
N GLY A 168 -5.86 -14.58 -5.77
CA GLY A 168 -5.10 -14.18 -6.95
C GLY A 168 -5.99 -13.97 -8.17
N TRP A 169 -5.40 -13.55 -9.29
CA TRP A 169 -6.12 -13.46 -10.57
C TRP A 169 -6.64 -14.86 -10.96
N THR A 170 -7.95 -15.07 -10.85
CA THR A 170 -8.64 -16.24 -11.40
C THR A 170 -9.03 -15.91 -12.84
N ALA A 171 -8.42 -16.58 -13.80
CA ALA A 171 -9.05 -16.72 -15.10
C ALA A 171 -10.05 -17.86 -14.97
N PHE A 172 -11.33 -17.54 -15.18
CA PHE A 172 -12.53 -18.36 -14.97
C PHE A 172 -13.02 -18.47 -13.53
#